data_AF-A0A924H1H9-F1
#
_entry.id   AF-A0A924H1H9-F1
#
_cell.length_a   1.000
_cell.length_b   1.000
_cell.length_c   1.000
_cell.angle_alpha   90.00
_cell.angle_beta   90.00
_cell.angle_gamma   90.00
#
_symmetry.space_group_name_H-M   'P 1'
#
loop_
_entity.id
_entity.type
_entity.pdbx_description
1 polymer ?
#
loop_
_entity_poly.entity_id
_entity_poly.type
_entity_poly.pdbx_seq_one_letter_code
_entity_poly.pdbx_strand_id
1 'polypeptide(L)'
;MKQVKKNKNSGFEKFATAVSKATGSTYAFIIAFFIVIAWGITGPFFDFSETWQLVINTGTTIITFLMVFLIQKAQNKDSLAIQLKLNELVASNEYSSNRLVDVENMTEDEMTVIQKYYRHLSELSKKDQTLQTSHSIEESEQKHEIKSKKQHQTKSK
;
A
#
# COMPACT_ATOMS: atom_id res chain seq x y z
N MET A 1 5.77 7.65 -30.26
CA MET A 1 5.12 6.60 -29.44
C MET A 1 6.19 5.57 -29.05
N LYS A 2 6.66 5.58 -27.80
CA LYS A 2 7.67 4.63 -27.31
C LYS A 2 7.00 3.26 -27.10
N GLN A 3 7.45 2.27 -27.88
CA GLN A 3 7.08 0.86 -27.77
C GLN A 3 7.34 0.38 -26.33
N VAL A 4 6.28 0.11 -25.58
CA VAL A 4 6.36 -0.52 -24.25
C VAL A 4 6.78 -1.97 -24.47
N LYS A 5 8.05 -2.28 -24.22
CA LYS A 5 8.59 -3.65 -24.20
C LYS A 5 7.75 -4.49 -23.23
N LYS A 6 6.95 -5.41 -23.77
CA LYS A 6 6.19 -6.41 -23.01
C LYS A 6 7.18 -7.27 -22.22
N ASN A 7 7.23 -7.04 -20.91
CA ASN A 7 8.27 -7.54 -20.02
C ASN A 7 8.17 -9.07 -19.83
N LYS A 8 9.32 -9.76 -19.84
CA LYS A 8 9.48 -11.23 -19.73
C LYS A 8 9.09 -11.84 -18.36
N ASN A 9 8.41 -11.10 -17.47
CA ASN A 9 8.16 -11.51 -16.08
C ASN A 9 6.74 -12.04 -15.79
N SER A 10 5.87 -12.14 -16.79
CA SER A 10 4.46 -12.54 -16.55
C SER A 10 4.29 -13.97 -16.02
N GLY A 11 5.23 -14.88 -16.32
CA GLY A 11 5.16 -16.28 -15.89
C GLY A 11 5.39 -16.46 -14.38
N PHE A 12 6.50 -15.93 -13.87
CA PHE A 12 6.80 -15.97 -12.44
C PHE A 12 5.78 -15.16 -11.62
N GLU A 13 5.30 -14.04 -12.15
CA GLU A 13 4.29 -13.22 -11.48
C GLU A 13 2.94 -13.96 -11.37
N LYS A 14 2.49 -14.62 -12.44
CA LYS A 14 1.29 -15.46 -12.40
C LYS A 14 1.44 -16.64 -11.45
N PHE A 15 2.61 -17.30 -11.47
CA PHE A 15 2.92 -18.38 -10.55
C PHE A 15 2.89 -17.92 -9.09
N ALA A 16 3.61 -16.84 -8.75
CA ALA A 16 3.64 -16.31 -7.39
C ALA A 16 2.25 -15.91 -6.89
N THR A 17 1.46 -15.26 -7.76
CA THR A 17 0.08 -14.88 -7.42
C THR A 17 -0.81 -16.11 -7.21
N ALA A 18 -0.68 -17.13 -8.07
CA ALA A 18 -1.45 -18.37 -7.94
C ALA A 18 -1.08 -19.15 -6.68
N VAL A 19 0.22 -19.27 -6.37
CA VAL A 19 0.71 -19.94 -5.16
C VAL A 19 0.24 -19.19 -3.92
N SER A 20 0.44 -17.87 -3.84
CA SER A 20 -0.03 -17.07 -2.69
C SER A 20 -1.55 -17.17 -2.48
N LYS A 21 -2.34 -17.21 -3.56
CA LYS A 21 -3.79 -17.41 -3.47
C LYS A 21 -4.16 -18.82 -3.01
N ALA A 22 -3.46 -19.84 -3.52
CA ALA A 22 -3.71 -21.22 -3.15
C ALA A 22 -3.36 -21.46 -1.67
N THR A 23 -2.18 -21.02 -1.23
CA THR A 23 -1.70 -21.20 0.14
C THR A 23 -2.48 -20.38 1.17
N GLY A 24 -3.08 -19.24 0.77
CA GLY A 24 -3.99 -18.47 1.61
C GLY A 24 -5.42 -19.03 1.70
N SER A 25 -5.75 -20.11 0.99
CA SER A 25 -7.11 -20.68 0.99
C SER A 25 -7.36 -21.61 2.18
N THR A 26 -8.62 -21.66 2.64
CA THR A 26 -9.05 -22.58 3.72
C THR A 26 -8.76 -24.05 3.39
N TYR A 27 -8.90 -24.45 2.12
CA TYR A 27 -8.60 -25.82 1.69
C TYR A 27 -7.12 -26.16 1.82
N ALA A 28 -6.21 -25.24 1.47
CA ALA A 28 -4.78 -25.47 1.63
C ALA A 28 -4.39 -25.62 3.10
N PHE A 29 -5.00 -24.84 3.99
CA PHE A 29 -4.80 -24.99 5.44
C PHE A 29 -5.25 -26.37 5.94
N ILE A 30 -6.43 -26.83 5.54
CA ILE A 30 -6.95 -28.16 5.92
C ILE A 30 -6.00 -29.27 5.43
N ILE A 31 -5.55 -29.20 4.18
CA ILE A 31 -4.61 -30.17 3.61
C ILE A 31 -3.28 -30.15 4.39
N ALA A 32 -2.71 -28.96 4.64
CA ALA A 32 -1.48 -28.82 5.41
C ALA A 32 -1.62 -29.39 6.83
N PHE A 33 -2.76 -29.16 7.48
CA PHE A 33 -3.05 -29.71 8.80
C PHE A 33 -3.07 -31.25 8.80
N PHE A 34 -3.74 -31.87 7.83
CA PHE A 34 -3.73 -33.33 7.69
C PHE A 34 -2.34 -33.89 7.36
N ILE A 35 -1.53 -33.17 6.58
CA ILE A 35 -0.13 -33.56 6.32
C ILE A 35 0.67 -33.59 7.62
N VAL A 36 0.52 -32.59 8.49
CA VAL A 36 1.19 -32.53 9.80
C VAL A 36 0.74 -33.67 10.71
N ILE A 37 -0.56 -33.98 10.73
CA ILE A 37 -1.09 -35.13 11.48
C ILE A 37 -0.52 -36.45 10.95
N ALA A 38 -0.55 -36.65 9.63
CA ALA A 38 -0.03 -37.87 9.01
C ALA A 38 1.47 -38.04 9.29
N TRP A 39 2.24 -36.96 9.25
CA TRP A 39 3.64 -36.95 9.65
C TRP A 39 3.81 -37.34 11.12
N GLY A 40 3.02 -36.77 12.04
CA GLY A 40 3.05 -37.14 13.46
C GLY A 40 2.75 -38.63 13.69
N ILE A 41 1.81 -39.20 12.95
CA ILE A 41 1.44 -40.63 13.01
C ILE A 41 2.55 -41.53 12.46
N THR A 42 3.35 -41.06 11.49
CA THR A 42 4.51 -41.82 11.01
C THR A 42 5.69 -41.79 11.99
N GLY A 43 5.75 -40.82 12.91
CA GLY A 43 6.81 -40.68 13.91
C GLY A 43 7.14 -41.95 14.72
N PRO A 44 6.15 -42.64 15.31
CA PRO A 44 6.36 -43.89 16.04
C PRO A 44 6.98 -45.03 15.21
N PHE A 45 6.78 -45.05 13.89
CA PHE A 45 7.40 -46.05 13.01
C PHE A 45 8.90 -45.79 12.78
N PHE A 46 9.36 -44.57 13.03
CA PHE A 46 10.75 -44.13 12.88
C PHE A 46 11.41 -43.80 14.23
N ASP A 47 10.82 -44.25 15.35
CA ASP A 47 11.28 -43.98 16.72
C ASP A 47 11.53 -42.49 17.01
N PHE A 48 10.81 -41.60 16.33
CA PHE A 48 11.06 -40.15 16.37
C PHE A 48 12.52 -39.77 16.11
N SER A 49 13.18 -40.49 15.19
CA SER A 49 14.60 -40.29 14.88
C SER A 49 14.98 -38.85 14.53
N GLU A 50 16.24 -38.52 14.76
CA GLU A 50 16.83 -37.23 14.37
C GLU A 50 16.61 -36.92 12.88
N THR A 51 16.70 -37.92 12.00
CA THR A 51 16.45 -37.74 10.57
C THR A 51 14.98 -37.42 10.28
N TRP A 52 14.04 -38.05 10.99
CA TRP A 52 12.60 -37.79 10.84
C TRP A 52 12.24 -36.35 11.27
N GLN A 53 12.83 -35.86 12.37
CA GLN A 53 12.66 -34.47 12.82
C GLN A 53 13.34 -33.48 11.88
N LEU A 54 14.56 -33.80 11.42
CA LEU A 54 15.33 -32.95 10.51
C LEU A 54 14.57 -32.70 9.21
N VAL A 55 13.94 -33.73 8.64
CA VAL A 55 13.21 -33.62 7.36
C VAL A 55 12.10 -32.57 7.44
N ILE A 56 11.28 -32.54 8.49
CA ILE A 56 10.22 -31.54 8.60
C ILE A 56 10.77 -30.15 8.90
N ASN A 57 11.79 -30.05 9.76
CA ASN A 57 12.36 -28.78 10.16
C ASN A 57 13.06 -28.11 8.98
N THR A 58 13.90 -28.86 8.26
CA THR A 58 14.58 -28.37 7.06
C THR A 58 13.60 -28.08 5.94
N GLY A 59 12.63 -28.96 5.67
CA GLY A 59 11.64 -28.78 4.61
C GLY A 59 10.76 -27.55 4.84
N THR A 60 10.21 -27.42 6.05
CA THR A 60 9.36 -26.27 6.41
C THR A 60 10.13 -24.96 6.37
N THR A 61 11.40 -24.96 6.80
CA THR A 61 12.25 -23.75 6.75
C THR A 61 12.47 -23.28 5.30
N ILE A 62 12.80 -24.20 4.39
CA ILE A 62 12.97 -23.87 2.96
C ILE A 62 11.66 -23.35 2.37
N ILE A 63 10.55 -24.04 2.61
CA ILE A 63 9.22 -23.64 2.12
C ILE A 63 8.86 -22.25 2.64
N THR A 64 9.06 -21.99 3.94
CA THR A 64 8.77 -20.71 4.56
C THR A 64 9.63 -19.59 3.98
N PHE A 65 10.93 -19.84 3.79
CA PHE A 65 11.83 -18.87 3.16
C PHE A 65 11.37 -18.49 1.75
N LEU A 66 11.00 -19.49 0.93
CA LEU A 66 10.46 -19.26 -0.41
C LEU A 66 9.11 -18.53 -0.35
N MET A 67 8.23 -18.91 0.58
CA MET A 67 6.91 -18.33 0.76
C MET A 67 7.00 -16.83 1.05
N VAL A 68 7.96 -16.37 1.85
CA VAL A 68 8.17 -14.94 2.13
C VAL A 68 8.38 -14.15 0.83
N PHE A 69 9.22 -14.63 -0.08
CA PHE A 69 9.43 -13.96 -1.37
C PHE A 69 8.19 -14.02 -2.28
N LEU A 70 7.46 -15.13 -2.28
CA LEU A 70 6.23 -15.26 -3.07
C LEU A 70 5.12 -14.31 -2.56
N ILE A 71 4.97 -14.20 -1.25
CA ILE A 71 4.05 -13.26 -0.61
C ILE A 71 4.46 -11.82 -0.94
N GLN A 72 5.72 -11.45 -0.73
CA GLN A 72 6.23 -10.11 -1.06
C GLN A 72 6.00 -9.77 -2.54
N LYS A 73 6.22 -10.72 -3.45
CA LYS A 73 5.99 -10.51 -4.88
C LYS A 73 4.52 -10.25 -5.20
N ALA A 74 3.61 -11.02 -4.60
CA ALA A 74 2.17 -10.83 -4.78
C ALA A 74 1.71 -9.49 -4.17
N GLN A 75 2.13 -9.19 -2.94
CA GLN A 75 1.78 -7.97 -2.22
C GLN A 75 2.30 -6.71 -2.90
N ASN A 76 3.53 -6.71 -3.43
CA ASN A 76 4.09 -5.53 -4.11
C ASN A 76 3.23 -5.05 -5.29
N LYS A 77 2.58 -5.98 -6.02
CA LYS A 77 1.68 -5.64 -7.12
C LYS A 77 0.35 -5.07 -6.61
N ASP A 78 -0.22 -5.68 -5.58
CA ASP A 78 -1.49 -5.27 -5.01
C ASP A 78 -1.38 -3.89 -4.34
N SER A 79 -0.27 -3.62 -3.64
CA SER A 79 0.04 -2.30 -3.07
C SER A 79 0.08 -1.20 -4.13
N LEU A 80 0.74 -1.44 -5.26
CA LEU A 80 0.78 -0.48 -6.38
C LEU A 80 -0.61 -0.24 -6.98
N ALA A 81 -1.42 -1.29 -7.10
CA ALA A 81 -2.78 -1.15 -7.61
C ALA A 81 -3.67 -0.34 -6.65
N ILE A 82 -3.48 -0.49 -5.34
CA ILE A 82 -4.17 0.33 -4.32
C ILE A 82 -3.74 1.79 -4.44
N GLN A 83 -2.44 2.07 -4.52
CA GLN A 83 -1.89 3.41 -4.70
C GLN A 83 -2.49 4.11 -5.92
N LEU A 84 -2.49 3.46 -7.09
CA LEU A 84 -3.05 4.03 -8.32
C LEU A 84 -4.55 4.32 -8.20
N LYS A 85 -5.32 3.44 -7.56
CA LYS A 85 -6.76 3.67 -7.33
C LYS A 85 -7.01 4.84 -6.38
N LEU A 86 -6.19 4.99 -5.34
CA LEU A 86 -6.27 6.12 -4.41
C LEU A 86 -5.87 7.42 -5.10
N ASN A 87 -4.82 7.40 -5.91
CA ASN A 87 -4.38 8.55 -6.71
C ASN A 87 -5.48 9.02 -7.65
N GLU A 88 -6.20 8.11 -8.34
CA GLU A 88 -7.36 8.45 -9.16
C GLU A 88 -8.49 9.08 -8.33
N LEU A 89 -8.81 8.52 -7.14
CA LEU A 89 -9.85 9.08 -6.27
C LEU A 89 -9.50 10.48 -5.75
N VAL A 90 -8.25 10.72 -5.34
CA VAL A 90 -7.75 12.03 -4.93
C VAL A 90 -7.81 12.99 -6.12
N ALA A 91 -7.27 12.60 -7.28
CA ALA A 91 -7.29 13.43 -8.48
C ALA A 91 -8.71 13.77 -8.98
N SER A 92 -9.68 12.88 -8.77
CA SER A 92 -11.09 13.09 -9.16
C SER A 92 -11.87 13.99 -8.19
N ASN A 93 -11.33 14.29 -7.01
CA ASN A 93 -11.99 15.13 -6.02
C ASN A 93 -11.58 16.60 -6.22
N GLU A 94 -12.50 17.41 -6.77
CA GLU A 94 -12.36 18.86 -7.02
C GLU A 94 -11.92 19.68 -5.78
N TYR A 95 -12.08 19.12 -4.58
CA TYR A 95 -11.76 19.79 -3.31
C TYR A 95 -10.51 19.21 -2.63
N SER A 96 -9.84 18.22 -3.22
CA SER A 96 -8.61 17.65 -2.67
C SER A 96 -7.39 18.20 -3.39
N SER A 97 -6.37 18.64 -2.64
CA SER A 97 -5.16 19.17 -3.26
C SER A 97 -4.40 18.03 -3.93
N ASN A 98 -4.27 18.09 -5.26
CA ASN A 98 -3.48 17.14 -6.07
C ASN A 98 -2.00 16.99 -5.61
N ARG A 99 -1.54 17.82 -4.67
CA ARG A 99 -0.19 17.76 -4.08
C ARG A 99 0.09 16.47 -3.30
N LEU A 100 -0.92 15.70 -2.92
CA LEU A 100 -0.77 14.39 -2.27
C LEU A 100 -0.91 13.21 -3.24
N VAL A 101 -1.20 13.48 -4.52
CA VAL A 101 -1.19 12.43 -5.54
C VAL A 101 0.24 11.96 -5.72
N ASP A 102 0.45 10.64 -5.74
CA ASP A 102 1.77 10.02 -5.94
C ASP A 102 2.78 10.26 -4.79
N VAL A 103 2.27 10.47 -3.57
CA VAL A 103 3.08 10.76 -2.38
C VAL A 103 4.11 9.65 -2.07
N GLU A 104 3.83 8.41 -2.46
CA GLU A 104 4.70 7.24 -2.28
C GLU A 104 6.03 7.32 -3.05
N ASN A 105 6.09 8.12 -4.11
CA ASN A 105 7.27 8.27 -4.96
C ASN A 105 8.06 9.55 -4.64
N MET A 106 7.58 10.36 -3.69
CA MET A 106 8.27 11.58 -3.26
C MET A 106 9.52 11.26 -2.47
N THR A 107 10.53 12.12 -2.60
CA THR A 107 11.72 12.06 -1.74
C THR A 107 11.38 12.45 -0.30
N GLU A 108 12.22 12.06 0.66
CA GLU A 108 12.01 12.36 2.08
C GLU A 108 12.00 13.88 2.37
N ASP A 109 12.81 14.64 1.64
CA ASP A 109 12.84 16.10 1.70
C ASP A 109 11.52 16.71 1.21
N GLU A 110 10.99 16.23 0.09
CA GLU A 110 9.71 16.68 -0.46
C GLU A 110 8.53 16.33 0.47
N MET A 111 8.54 15.13 1.05
CA MET A 111 7.56 14.70 2.06
C MET A 111 7.58 15.62 3.29
N THR A 112 8.77 16.00 3.76
CA THR A 112 8.94 16.91 4.90
C THR A 112 8.36 18.30 4.60
N VAL A 113 8.53 18.80 3.38
CA VAL A 113 7.96 20.09 2.95
C VAL A 113 6.43 20.04 2.94
N ILE A 114 5.84 18.98 2.39
CA ILE A 114 4.39 18.78 2.38
C ILE A 114 3.85 18.63 3.81
N GLN A 115 4.52 17.85 4.66
CA GLN A 115 4.14 17.68 6.05
C GLN A 115 4.13 19.01 6.82
N LYS A 116 5.16 19.85 6.63
CA LYS A 116 5.22 21.19 7.24
C LYS A 116 4.07 22.08 6.77
N TYR A 117 3.75 22.06 5.48
CA TYR A 117 2.64 22.83 4.90
C TYR A 117 1.29 22.41 5.51
N TYR A 118 0.97 21.12 5.55
CA TYR A 118 -0.30 20.62 6.12
C TYR A 118 -0.38 20.81 7.65
N ARG A 119 0.75 20.67 8.35
CA ARG A 119 0.82 20.97 9.79
C ARG A 119 0.49 22.43 10.06
N HIS A 120 1.09 23.34 9.29
CA HIS A 120 0.81 24.77 9.39
C HIS A 120 -0.66 25.07 9.07
N LEU A 121 -1.22 24.44 8.04
CA LEU A 121 -2.62 24.58 7.67
C LEU A 121 -3.56 24.11 8.80
N SER A 122 -3.26 22.96 9.42
CA SER A 122 -4.02 22.42 10.56
C SER A 122 -3.95 23.35 11.79
N GLU A 123 -2.79 23.95 12.06
CA GLU A 123 -2.62 24.93 13.14
C GLU A 123 -3.44 26.20 12.90
N LEU A 124 -3.52 26.67 11.66
CA LEU A 124 -4.39 27.79 11.28
C LEU A 124 -5.87 27.43 11.45
N SER A 125 -6.31 26.26 10.97
CA SER A 125 -7.70 25.79 11.15
C SER A 125 -8.09 25.53 12.61
N LYS A 126 -7.15 25.19 13.49
CA LYS A 126 -7.43 25.08 14.94
C LYS A 126 -7.62 26.43 15.63
N LYS A 127 -7.04 27.50 15.09
CA LYS A 127 -7.23 28.87 15.58
C LYS A 127 -8.59 29.45 15.17
N ASP A 128 -9.10 29.05 14.01
CA ASP A 128 -10.43 29.42 13.53
C ASP A 128 -11.47 28.38 14.04
N GLN A 129 -12.15 28.69 15.15
CA GLN A 129 -13.19 27.86 15.78
C GLN A 129 -14.46 27.64 14.91
N THR A 130 -14.35 26.95 13.77
CA THR A 130 -15.50 26.48 12.97
C THR A 130 -15.25 25.05 12.49
N LEU A 131 -15.53 24.08 13.35
CA LEU A 131 -15.28 22.65 13.17
C LEU A 131 -16.21 21.94 12.14
N GLN A 132 -16.89 22.65 11.23
CA GLN A 132 -17.88 22.03 10.32
C GLN A 132 -17.80 22.44 8.85
N THR A 133 -16.71 23.05 8.39
CA THR A 133 -16.54 23.32 6.96
C THR A 133 -15.24 22.72 6.44
N SER A 134 -15.38 21.68 5.61
CA SER A 134 -14.30 21.19 4.75
C SER A 134 -14.02 22.26 3.71
N HIS A 135 -13.09 23.16 4.00
CA HIS A 135 -12.59 24.11 3.01
C HIS A 135 -11.47 23.41 2.25
N SER A 136 -11.64 23.21 0.94
CA SER A 136 -10.48 22.89 0.10
C SER A 136 -9.50 24.05 0.18
N ILE A 137 -8.21 23.73 0.12
CA ILE A 137 -7.13 24.71 0.08
C ILE A 137 -7.36 25.73 -1.06
N GLU A 138 -7.91 25.25 -2.19
CA GLU A 138 -8.34 26.06 -3.34
C GLU A 138 -9.37 27.14 -2.96
N GLU A 139 -10.33 26.82 -2.07
CA GLU A 139 -11.40 27.75 -1.66
C GLU A 139 -10.86 28.88 -0.78
N SER A 140 -9.85 28.59 0.05
CA SER A 140 -9.15 29.59 0.86
C SER A 140 -8.27 30.52 0.03
N GLU A 141 -7.57 30.02 -0.99
CA GLU A 141 -6.77 30.86 -1.90
C GLU A 141 -7.66 31.71 -2.81
N GLN A 142 -8.76 31.16 -3.34
CA GLN A 142 -9.75 31.92 -4.11
C GLN A 142 -10.39 33.06 -3.29
N LYS A 143 -10.75 32.82 -2.02
CA LYS A 143 -11.28 33.89 -1.14
C LYS A 143 -10.24 34.99 -0.90
N HIS A 144 -8.95 34.65 -0.80
CA HIS A 144 -7.86 35.62 -0.65
C HIS A 144 -7.61 36.42 -1.93
N GLU A 145 -7.62 35.79 -3.11
CA GLU A 145 -7.52 36.51 -4.38
C GLU A 145 -8.71 37.45 -4.62
N ILE A 146 -9.93 37.00 -4.33
CA ILE A 146 -11.15 37.81 -4.50
C ILE A 146 -11.15 39.00 -3.54
N LYS A 147 -10.69 38.83 -2.27
CA LYS A 147 -10.53 39.94 -1.32
C LYS A 147 -9.44 40.92 -1.75
N SER A 148 -8.30 40.44 -2.25
CA SER A 148 -7.20 41.26 -2.74
C SER A 148 -7.61 42.13 -3.94
N LYS A 149 -8.33 41.52 -4.91
CA LYS A 149 -8.88 42.23 -6.08
C LYS A 149 -9.94 43.26 -5.69
N LYS A 150 -10.82 42.95 -4.73
CA LYS A 150 -11.80 43.92 -4.20
C LYS A 150 -11.15 45.09 -3.46
N GLN A 151 -10.11 44.85 -2.66
CA GLN A 151 -9.40 45.93 -1.96
C GLN A 151 -8.64 46.87 -2.91
N HIS A 152 -8.16 46.37 -4.05
CA HIS A 152 -7.54 47.22 -5.08
C HIS A 152 -8.56 48.11 -5.80
N GLN A 153 -9.79 47.64 -6.03
CA GLN A 153 -10.84 48.45 -6.67
C GLN A 153 -11.41 49.54 -5.76
N THR A 154 -11.46 49.33 -4.44
CA THR A 154 -11.98 50.35 -3.50
C THR A 154 -10.98 51.50 -3.24
N LYS A 155 -9.69 51.31 -3.55
CA LYS A 155 -8.65 52.36 -3.42
C LYS A 155 -8.44 53.20 -4.68
N SER A 156 -9.09 52.88 -5.80
CA SER A 156 -8.97 53.63 -7.07
C SER A 156 -10.19 54.48 -7.44
N LYS A 157 -11.10 54.72 -6.48
CA LYS A 157 -12.18 55.71 -6.56
C LYS A 157 -11.92 56.76 -5.49
#